data_AF-A0A2T4TD44-F1
#
_entry.id   AF-A0A2T4TD44-F1
#
_cell.length_a   1.000
_cell.length_b   1.000
_cell.length_c   1.000
_cell.angle_alpha   90.00
_cell.angle_beta   90.00
_cell.angle_gamma   90.00
#
_symmetry.space_group_name_H-M   'P 1'
#
loop_
_entity.id
_entity.type
_entity.pdbx_description
1 polymer ?
#
loop_
_entity_poly.entity_id
_entity_poly.type
_entity_poly.pdbx_seq_one_letter_code
_entity_poly.pdbx_strand_id
1 'polypeptide(L)'
;MKKVLSIITIVLEVLFLVGAGIIRYFTERKMGMARHMVYMTRKWSEVVPLEVLRYVVPIVLIIFCIFSCRYFVGVKKTARRIVAFAVTAIFCIAYIVYFIYGFIQSQRDFFEVGLLLSIALLLQIIRLWILMLGKK
;
A
#
# COMPACT_ATOMS: atom_id res chain seq x y z
N MET A 1 23.80 -6.54 -7.01
CA MET A 1 22.68 -5.63 -7.36
C MET A 1 21.33 -6.06 -6.77
N LYS A 2 20.85 -7.30 -6.97
CA LYS A 2 19.54 -7.77 -6.45
C LYS A 2 19.35 -7.62 -4.93
N LYS A 3 20.41 -7.83 -4.12
CA LYS A 3 20.35 -7.66 -2.65
C LYS A 3 20.22 -6.19 -2.22
N VAL A 4 20.95 -5.28 -2.86
CA VAL A 4 20.91 -3.84 -2.54
C VAL A 4 19.54 -3.25 -2.87
N LEU A 5 18.99 -3.57 -4.04
CA LEU A 5 17.63 -3.17 -4.42
C LEU A 5 16.58 -3.71 -3.44
N SER A 6 16.71 -4.96 -2.99
CA SER A 6 15.79 -5.52 -2.00
C SER A 6 15.88 -4.85 -0.63
N ILE A 7 17.04 -4.31 -0.24
CA ILE A 7 17.20 -3.58 1.02
C ILE A 7 16.58 -2.18 0.89
N ILE A 8 16.84 -1.50 -0.23
CA ILE A 8 16.26 -0.18 -0.51
C ILE A 8 14.73 -0.26 -0.49
N THR A 9 14.12 -1.28 -1.12
CA THR A 9 12.66 -1.42 -1.11
C THR A 9 12.10 -1.66 0.30
N ILE A 10 12.79 -2.42 1.16
CA ILE A 10 12.41 -2.59 2.57
C ILE A 10 12.45 -1.26 3.31
N VAL A 11 13.52 -0.48 3.15
CA VAL A 11 13.66 0.82 3.82
C VAL A 11 12.57 1.79 3.36
N LEU A 12 12.32 1.85 2.04
CA LEU A 12 11.26 2.69 1.48
C LEU A 12 9.88 2.30 2.02
N GLU A 13 9.59 1.00 2.05
CA GLU A 13 8.33 0.45 2.59
C GLU A 13 8.13 0.85 4.06
N VAL A 14 9.16 0.70 4.89
CA VAL A 14 9.10 1.10 6.31
C VAL A 14 8.88 2.61 6.43
N LEU A 15 9.57 3.43 5.63
CA LEU A 15 9.37 4.88 5.64
C LEU A 15 7.94 5.28 5.26
N PHE A 16 7.34 4.64 4.27
CA PHE A 16 5.95 4.90 3.89
C PHE A 16 4.97 4.48 4.97
N LEU A 17 5.20 3.35 5.65
CA LEU A 17 4.36 2.89 6.76
C LEU A 17 4.46 3.83 7.97
N VAL A 18 5.67 4.25 8.33
CA VAL A 18 5.90 5.21 9.41
C VAL A 18 5.27 6.56 9.06
N GLY A 19 5.46 7.05 7.83
CA GLY A 19 4.85 8.28 7.34
C GLY A 19 3.32 8.25 7.40
N ALA A 20 2.70 7.16 6.95
CA ALA A 20 1.27 6.93 7.04
C ALA A 20 0.77 6.99 8.50
N GLY A 21 1.48 6.33 9.42
CA GLY A 21 1.16 6.36 10.85
C GLY A 21 1.27 7.75 11.47
N ILE A 22 2.32 8.50 11.13
CA ILE A 22 2.54 9.87 11.60
C ILE A 22 1.43 10.81 11.11
N ILE A 23 1.11 10.76 9.81
CA ILE A 23 0.06 11.61 9.22
C ILE A 23 -1.28 11.33 9.88
N ARG A 24 -1.64 10.05 10.04
CA ARG A 24 -2.89 9.68 10.69
C ARG A 24 -2.95 10.15 12.14
N TYR A 25 -1.90 9.91 12.91
CA TYR A 25 -1.82 10.33 14.31
C TYR A 25 -2.02 11.84 14.46
N PHE A 26 -1.32 12.64 13.65
CA PHE A 26 -1.44 14.09 13.70
C PHE A 26 -2.78 14.59 13.17
N THR A 27 -3.38 13.92 12.18
CA THR A 27 -4.70 14.28 11.66
C THR A 27 -5.79 14.06 12.69
N GLU A 28 -5.74 12.96 13.45
CA GLU A 28 -6.70 12.67 14.52
C GLU A 28 -6.50 13.58 15.74
N ARG A 29 -5.25 13.90 16.11
CA ARG A 29 -4.92 14.66 17.34
C ARG A 29 -4.87 16.17 17.17
N LYS A 30 -4.53 16.69 15.99
CA LYS A 30 -4.33 18.12 15.75
C LYS A 30 -5.31 18.63 14.69
N MET A 31 -6.28 19.43 15.11
CA MET A 31 -7.28 20.04 14.19
C MET A 31 -6.64 20.85 13.05
N GLY A 32 -5.47 21.46 13.27
CA GLY A 32 -4.73 22.18 12.22
C GLY A 32 -4.31 21.28 11.06
N MET A 33 -3.80 20.08 11.37
CA MET A 33 -3.43 19.09 10.34
C MET A 33 -4.66 18.54 9.64
N ALA A 34 -5.77 18.32 10.37
CA ALA A 34 -7.02 17.91 9.74
C ALA A 34 -7.56 18.95 8.73
N ARG A 35 -7.43 20.26 9.01
CA ARG A 35 -7.79 21.31 8.06
C ARG A 35 -6.82 21.37 6.89
N HIS A 36 -5.52 21.22 7.15
CA HIS A 36 -4.50 21.19 6.10
C HIS A 36 -4.73 20.04 5.11
N MET A 37 -5.04 18.85 5.63
CA MET A 37 -5.35 17.65 4.86
C MET A 37 -6.54 17.85 3.90
N VAL A 38 -7.61 18.51 4.38
CA VAL A 38 -8.78 18.85 3.56
C VAL A 38 -8.42 19.87 2.48
N TYR A 39 -7.62 20.90 2.83
CA TYR A 39 -7.16 21.88 1.86
C TYR A 39 -6.30 21.24 0.76
N MET A 40 -5.37 20.37 1.13
CA MET A 40 -4.53 19.63 0.18
C MET A 40 -5.37 18.72 -0.70
N THR A 41 -6.32 17.97 -0.13
CA THR A 41 -7.23 17.12 -0.90
C THR A 41 -8.04 17.93 -1.91
N ARG A 42 -8.55 19.10 -1.53
CA ARG A 42 -9.26 19.99 -2.48
C ARG A 42 -8.35 20.48 -3.59
N LYS A 43 -7.14 20.94 -3.26
CA LYS A 43 -6.16 21.36 -4.27
C LYS A 43 -5.79 20.24 -5.24
N TRP A 44 -5.64 19.01 -4.75
CA TRP A 44 -5.40 17.84 -5.60
C TRP A 44 -6.61 17.48 -6.45
N SER A 45 -7.83 17.67 -5.96
CA SER A 45 -9.07 17.42 -6.73
C SER A 45 -9.22 18.33 -7.94
N GLU A 46 -8.62 19.52 -7.93
CA GLU A 46 -8.63 20.45 -9.07
C GLU A 46 -7.71 19.98 -10.21
N VAL A 47 -6.65 19.24 -9.89
CA VAL A 47 -5.63 18.81 -10.87
C VAL A 47 -5.83 17.36 -11.28
N VAL A 48 -6.38 16.53 -10.40
CA VAL A 48 -6.43 15.07 -10.56
C VAL A 48 -7.84 14.58 -10.19
N PRO A 49 -8.45 13.67 -10.98
CA PRO A 49 -9.76 13.11 -10.69
C PRO A 49 -9.71 12.14 -9.51
N LEU A 50 -9.66 12.68 -8.29
CA LEU A 50 -9.55 11.93 -7.04
C LEU A 50 -10.74 10.97 -6.84
N GLU A 51 -11.92 11.33 -7.33
CA GLU A 51 -13.10 10.46 -7.29
C GLU A 51 -12.94 9.18 -8.12
N VAL A 52 -12.14 9.22 -9.18
CA VAL A 52 -11.82 8.05 -10.00
C VAL A 52 -10.68 7.27 -9.35
N LEU A 53 -9.61 7.97 -8.95
CA LEU A 53 -8.43 7.35 -8.35
C LEU A 53 -8.74 6.57 -7.07
N ARG A 54 -9.67 7.05 -6.24
CA ARG A 54 -10.08 6.31 -5.05
C ARG A 54 -10.59 4.91 -5.40
N TYR A 55 -11.24 4.69 -6.54
CA TYR A 55 -11.68 3.34 -6.91
C TYR A 55 -10.63 2.58 -7.71
N VAL A 56 -9.99 3.24 -8.67
CA VAL A 56 -9.07 2.57 -9.62
C VAL A 56 -7.85 2.01 -8.91
N VAL A 57 -7.21 2.78 -8.02
CA VAL A 57 -5.97 2.36 -7.33
C VAL A 57 -6.15 1.07 -6.52
N PRO A 58 -7.10 0.95 -5.59
CA PRO A 58 -7.28 -0.29 -4.83
C PRO A 58 -7.72 -1.46 -5.73
N ILE A 59 -8.55 -1.22 -6.76
CA ILE A 59 -8.96 -2.27 -7.70
C ILE A 59 -7.74 -2.85 -8.43
N VAL A 60 -6.86 -2.00 -8.95
CA VAL A 60 -5.63 -2.42 -9.64
C VAL A 60 -4.73 -3.21 -8.69
N LEU A 61 -4.57 -2.77 -7.44
CA LEU A 61 -3.76 -3.47 -6.45
C LEU A 61 -4.36 -4.83 -6.05
N ILE A 62 -5.68 -4.93 -5.92
CA ILE A 62 -6.38 -6.20 -5.68
C ILE A 62 -6.14 -7.17 -6.84
N ILE A 63 -6.21 -6.69 -8.09
CA ILE A 63 -5.90 -7.49 -9.28
C ILE A 63 -4.46 -8.02 -9.19
N PHE A 64 -3.49 -7.17 -8.85
CA PHE A 64 -2.11 -7.61 -8.64
C PHE A 64 -1.95 -8.61 -7.48
N CYS A 65 -2.68 -8.46 -6.37
CA CYS A 65 -2.72 -9.45 -5.29
C CYS A 65 -3.24 -10.81 -5.82
N ILE A 66 -4.33 -10.82 -6.60
CA ILE A 66 -4.89 -12.06 -7.20
C ILE A 66 -3.89 -12.73 -8.15
N PHE A 67 -3.24 -11.95 -9.02
CA PHE A 67 -2.18 -12.47 -9.89
C PHE A 67 -1.03 -13.09 -9.08
N SER A 68 -0.64 -12.44 -7.98
CA SER A 68 0.39 -12.95 -7.07
C SER A 68 -0.02 -14.29 -6.44
N CYS A 69 -1.28 -14.43 -6.03
CA CYS A 69 -1.83 -15.70 -5.51
C CYS A 69 -1.78 -16.80 -6.56
N ARG A 70 -2.22 -16.52 -7.80
CA ARG A 70 -2.17 -17.50 -8.89
C ARG A 70 -0.75 -17.94 -9.21
N TYR A 71 0.19 -16.99 -9.26
CA TYR A 71 1.58 -17.29 -9.53
C TYR A 71 2.20 -18.14 -8.43
N PHE A 72 1.87 -17.88 -7.17
CA PHE A 72 2.38 -18.62 -6.02
C PHE A 72 2.02 -20.12 -6.05
N VAL A 73 0.86 -20.50 -6.60
CA VAL A 73 0.45 -21.91 -6.72
C VAL A 73 1.39 -22.70 -7.64
N GLY A 74 1.91 -22.07 -8.70
CA GLY A 74 2.78 -22.72 -9.70
C GLY A 74 4.26 -22.79 -9.32
N VAL A 75 4.66 -22.18 -8.19
CA VAL A 75 6.07 -22.06 -7.80
C VAL A 75 6.44 -23.08 -6.73
N LYS A 76 7.66 -23.64 -6.80
CA LYS A 76 8.20 -24.51 -5.75
C LYS A 76 8.15 -23.79 -4.40
N LYS A 77 7.46 -24.43 -3.44
CA LYS A 77 7.27 -23.92 -2.08
C LYS A 77 8.57 -24.03 -1.30
N THR A 78 9.09 -22.89 -0.90
CA THR A 78 10.25 -22.78 0.01
C THR A 78 9.80 -21.94 1.20
N ALA A 79 10.29 -22.23 2.41
CA ALA A 79 9.93 -21.47 3.63
C ALA A 79 10.01 -19.95 3.42
N ARG A 80 11.08 -19.46 2.79
CA ARG A 80 11.24 -18.02 2.47
C ARG A 80 10.15 -17.46 1.57
N ARG A 81 9.70 -18.20 0.56
CA ARG A 81 8.63 -17.76 -0.37
C ARG A 81 7.27 -17.79 0.31
N ILE A 82 7.02 -18.80 1.15
CA ILE A 82 5.78 -18.91 1.94
C ILE A 82 5.66 -17.73 2.91
N VAL A 83 6.73 -17.44 3.67
CA VAL A 83 6.74 -16.31 4.61
C VAL A 83 6.54 -14.99 3.87
N ALA A 84 7.27 -14.77 2.77
CA ALA A 84 7.10 -13.54 1.98
C ALA A 84 5.65 -13.40 1.48
N PHE A 85 5.06 -14.46 0.93
CA PHE A 85 3.68 -14.47 0.47
C PHE A 85 2.68 -14.19 1.61
N ALA A 86 2.86 -14.84 2.76
CA ALA A 86 2.00 -14.66 3.92
C ALA A 86 2.03 -13.21 4.43
N VAL A 87 3.22 -12.60 4.54
CA VAL A 87 3.37 -11.20 4.94
C VAL A 87 2.66 -10.27 3.95
N THR A 88 2.86 -10.45 2.64
CA THR A 88 2.18 -9.64 1.62
C THR A 88 0.67 -9.84 1.64
N ALA A 89 0.19 -11.06 1.88
CA ALA A 89 -1.23 -11.38 1.95
C ALA A 89 -1.90 -10.72 3.16
N ILE A 90 -1.28 -10.81 4.34
CA ILE A 90 -1.74 -10.13 5.56
C ILE A 90 -1.80 -8.62 5.33
N PHE A 91 -0.79 -8.05 4.69
CA PHE A 91 -0.78 -6.62 4.39
C PHE A 91 -1.85 -6.22 3.36
N CYS A 92 -2.10 -7.06 2.34
CA CYS A 92 -3.18 -6.84 1.37
C CYS A 92 -4.57 -6.86 2.07
N ILE A 93 -4.78 -7.76 3.02
CA ILE A 93 -6.01 -7.79 3.84
C ILE A 93 -6.13 -6.52 4.69
N ALA A 94 -5.06 -6.13 5.40
CA ALA A 94 -5.04 -4.92 6.23
C ALA A 94 -5.31 -3.65 5.39
N TYR A 95 -4.75 -3.59 4.18
CA TYR A 95 -5.01 -2.52 3.21
C TYR A 95 -6.48 -2.47 2.80
N ILE A 96 -7.10 -3.60 2.46
CA ILE A 96 -8.53 -3.66 2.10
C ILE A 96 -9.41 -3.20 3.27
N VAL A 97 -9.11 -3.66 4.49
CA VAL A 97 -9.85 -3.24 5.70
C VAL A 97 -9.73 -1.73 5.91
N TYR A 98 -8.52 -1.18 5.81
CA TYR A 98 -8.31 0.27 5.89
C TYR A 98 -9.09 1.01 4.81
N PHE A 99 -9.07 0.51 3.57
CA PHE A 99 -9.72 1.15 2.44
C PHE A 99 -11.25 1.20 2.62
N ILE A 100 -11.87 0.10 3.06
CA ILE A 100 -13.30 0.03 3.36
C ILE A 100 -13.66 0.98 4.51
N TYR A 101 -12.90 0.94 5.61
CA TYR A 101 -13.15 1.78 6.78
C TYR A 101 -13.02 3.27 6.45
N GLY A 102 -11.96 3.64 5.74
CA GLY A 102 -11.70 5.01 5.32
C GLY A 102 -12.76 5.55 4.35
N PHE A 103 -13.28 4.68 3.47
CA PHE A 103 -14.36 5.01 2.56
C PHE A 103 -15.68 5.27 3.29
N ILE A 104 -16.08 4.37 4.22
CA ILE A 104 -17.33 4.51 4.99
C ILE A 104 -17.30 5.76 5.86
N GLN A 105 -16.17 6.04 6.51
CA GLN A 105 -16.06 7.17 7.42
C GLN A 105 -15.71 8.50 6.75
N SER A 106 -15.48 8.52 5.42
CA SER A 106 -15.03 9.70 4.68
C SER A 106 -13.86 10.40 5.40
N GLN A 107 -12.86 9.62 5.79
CA GLN A 107 -11.75 10.14 6.60
C GLN A 107 -10.98 11.23 5.85
N ARG A 108 -10.53 12.25 6.58
CA ARG A 108 -9.93 13.45 5.99
C ARG A 108 -8.57 13.17 5.35
N ASP A 109 -7.82 12.23 5.92
CA ASP A 109 -6.49 11.75 5.49
C ASP A 109 -6.54 10.54 4.56
N PHE A 110 -7.75 10.13 4.14
CA PHE A 110 -7.97 8.92 3.34
C PHE A 110 -7.10 8.87 2.08
N PHE A 111 -6.97 9.99 1.37
CA PHE A 111 -6.18 10.04 0.13
C PHE A 111 -4.69 9.95 0.39
N GLU A 112 -4.15 10.71 1.35
CA GLU A 112 -2.71 10.78 1.58
C GLU A 112 -2.19 9.49 2.23
N VAL A 113 -2.87 9.03 3.29
CA VAL A 113 -2.52 7.76 3.96
C VAL A 113 -2.81 6.58 3.05
N GLY A 114 -3.94 6.59 2.31
CA GLY A 114 -4.27 5.57 1.34
C GLY A 114 -3.24 5.47 0.21
N LEU A 115 -2.70 6.58 -0.27
CA LEU A 115 -1.66 6.60 -1.30
C LEU A 115 -0.34 6.03 -0.77
N LEU A 116 0.07 6.39 0.44
CA LEU A 116 1.27 5.83 1.08
C LEU A 116 1.17 4.32 1.28
N LEU A 117 0.02 3.83 1.76
CA LEU A 117 -0.24 2.40 1.92
C LEU A 117 -0.29 1.68 0.56
N SER A 118 -0.84 2.33 -0.46
CA SER A 118 -0.89 1.81 -1.84
C SER A 118 0.52 1.61 -2.41
N ILE A 119 1.40 2.59 -2.23
CA ILE A 119 2.81 2.50 -2.65
C ILE A 119 3.54 1.40 -1.87
N ALA A 120 3.34 1.33 -0.55
CA ALA A 120 3.95 0.29 0.28
C ALA A 120 3.53 -1.12 -0.18
N LEU A 121 2.24 -1.33 -0.50
CA LEU A 121 1.72 -2.61 -0.97
C LEU A 121 2.30 -2.98 -2.34
N LEU A 122 2.39 -2.00 -3.25
CA LEU A 122 3.00 -2.19 -4.56
C LEU A 122 4.47 -2.61 -4.46
N LEU A 123 5.24 -1.99 -3.57
CA LEU A 123 6.64 -2.39 -3.31
C LEU A 123 6.74 -3.82 -2.77
N GLN A 124 5.86 -4.22 -1.85
CA GLN A 124 5.84 -5.59 -1.35
C GLN A 124 5.50 -6.60 -2.45
N ILE A 125 4.54 -6.28 -3.34
CA ILE A 125 4.16 -7.12 -4.48
C ILE A 125 5.34 -7.27 -5.44
N ILE A 126 6.02 -6.18 -5.81
CA ILE A 126 7.20 -6.22 -6.68
C ILE A 126 8.29 -7.10 -6.04
N ARG A 127 8.56 -6.93 -4.74
CA ARG A 127 9.55 -7.74 -4.02
C ARG A 127 9.17 -9.23 -4.03
N LEU A 128 7.90 -9.55 -3.84
CA LEU A 128 7.39 -10.91 -3.90
C LEU A 128 7.60 -11.49 -5.31
N TRP A 129 7.29 -10.74 -6.36
CA TRP A 129 7.48 -11.19 -7.75
C TRP A 129 8.95 -11.44 -8.08
N ILE A 130 9.86 -10.55 -7.66
CA ILE A 130 11.30 -10.74 -7.82
C ILE A 130 11.76 -12.03 -7.13
N LEU A 131 11.23 -12.33 -5.93
CA LEU A 131 11.57 -13.54 -5.18
C LEU A 131 11.02 -14.81 -5.84
N MET A 132 9.85 -14.74 -6.46
CA MET A 132 9.24 -15.88 -7.14
C MET A 132 9.88 -16.14 -8.52
N LEU A 133 10.21 -15.09 -9.28
CA LEU A 133 10.91 -15.16 -10.58
C LEU A 133 12.40 -15.48 -10.45
N GLY A 134 13.01 -15.15 -9.32
CA GLY A 134 14.39 -15.53 -9.00
C GLY A 134 14.49 -17.05 -8.88
N LYS A 135 14.87 -17.71 -9.97
CA LYS A 135 15.19 -19.15 -10.02
C LYS A 135 16.15 -19.51 -8.86
N LYS A 136 15.71 -20.46 -8.04
CA LYS A 136 16.56 -21.43 -7.36
C LYS A 136 16.12 -22.78 -7.89
#